data_AF-A0A5Q4SUL9-F1
#
_entry.id   AF-A0A5Q4SUL9-F1
#
_cell.length_a   1.000
_cell.length_b   1.000
_cell.length_c   1.000
_cell.angle_alpha   90.00
_cell.angle_beta   90.00
_cell.angle_gamma   90.00
#
_symmetry.space_group_name_H-M   'P 1'
#
loop_
_entity.id
_entity.type
_entity.pdbx_description
1 polymer ?
#
loop_
_entity_poly.entity_id
_entity_poly.type
_entity_poly.pdbx_seq_one_letter_code
_entity_poly.pdbx_strand_id
1 'polypeptide(L)'
;MAADASATGPEGQKLTVSKATGLDGAGETVTVTGSGYNVEKGVYVAFCVDNGAGKTPTPCVGGVDMSGESGASVWVSSNPPSYGEGLAEPYKGSGHEGSFSVRLKVRAKDANTDCAKSGVTCAVITRNDHTRGGDQSQTVRIPVTFGGAAASDGATASAAPGATSGSGSAGAGTSGSGATGGADAGSGSGDGAEAPKGPLASTGSGVALPLGLTAAGLVVAGAGAWSVARRRRRAGAEAAQA
;
A
#
# COMPACT_ATOMS: atom_id res chain seq x y z
N MET A 1 -15.51 -3.89 -19.74
CA MET A 1 -15.47 -2.77 -18.77
C MET A 1 -14.83 -3.30 -17.51
N ALA A 2 -13.87 -2.59 -16.91
CA ALA A 2 -13.35 -3.01 -15.62
C ALA A 2 -14.48 -2.84 -14.59
N ALA A 3 -14.76 -3.89 -13.83
CA ALA A 3 -15.75 -3.83 -12.76
C ALA A 3 -15.09 -3.21 -11.51
N ASP A 4 -15.88 -2.45 -10.76
CA ASP A 4 -15.50 -2.01 -9.43
C ASP A 4 -15.13 -3.23 -8.57
N ALA A 5 -14.08 -3.10 -7.77
CA ALA A 5 -13.70 -4.10 -6.79
C ALA A 5 -14.00 -3.58 -5.38
N SER A 6 -14.45 -4.46 -4.49
CA SER A 6 -14.76 -4.10 -3.11
C SER A 6 -14.24 -5.12 -2.11
N ALA A 7 -13.97 -4.65 -0.88
CA ALA A 7 -13.58 -5.48 0.24
C ALA A 7 -14.19 -4.94 1.54
N THR A 8 -14.28 -5.81 2.55
CA THR A 8 -14.75 -5.45 3.89
C THR A 8 -13.61 -5.56 4.90
N GLY A 9 -13.52 -4.58 5.78
CA GLY A 9 -12.52 -4.48 6.84
C GLY A 9 -12.89 -5.18 8.14
N PRO A 10 -11.96 -5.22 9.11
CA PRO A 10 -12.13 -5.94 10.36
C PRO A 10 -13.31 -5.47 11.22
N GLU A 11 -13.66 -4.18 11.19
CA GLU A 11 -14.80 -3.64 11.95
C GLU A 11 -16.00 -3.34 11.05
N GLY A 12 -16.05 -3.93 9.85
CA GLY A 12 -17.17 -3.78 8.91
C GLY A 12 -17.04 -2.63 7.92
N GLN A 13 -15.87 -1.96 7.87
CA GLN A 13 -15.59 -0.93 6.85
C GLN A 13 -15.81 -1.52 5.45
N LYS A 14 -16.35 -0.74 4.52
CA LYS A 14 -16.38 -1.11 3.10
C LYS A 14 -15.45 -0.21 2.34
N LEU A 15 -14.60 -0.80 1.50
CA LEU A 15 -13.75 -0.10 0.56
C LEU A 15 -14.14 -0.54 -0.86
N THR A 16 -14.21 0.41 -1.78
CA THR A 16 -14.44 0.17 -3.20
C THR A 16 -13.43 0.94 -4.03
N VAL A 17 -12.92 0.31 -5.09
CA VAL A 17 -12.00 0.92 -6.05
C VAL A 17 -12.61 0.81 -7.44
N SER A 18 -12.56 1.89 -8.21
CA SER A 18 -13.17 1.98 -9.54
C SER A 18 -12.60 0.98 -10.56
N LYS A 19 -11.40 0.48 -10.30
CA LYS A 19 -10.70 -0.54 -11.10
C LYS A 19 -9.59 -1.17 -10.28
N ALA A 20 -9.58 -2.50 -10.22
CA ALA A 20 -8.51 -3.25 -9.55
C ALA A 20 -7.78 -4.22 -10.47
N THR A 21 -8.25 -4.43 -11.70
CA THR A 21 -7.61 -5.36 -12.65
C THR A 21 -7.32 -4.66 -13.96
N GLY A 22 -6.26 -5.10 -14.64
CA GLY A 22 -5.85 -4.51 -15.91
C GLY A 22 -5.43 -3.04 -15.79
N LEU A 23 -4.86 -2.65 -14.64
CA LEU A 23 -4.34 -1.29 -14.43
C LEU A 23 -3.12 -1.03 -15.32
N ASP A 24 -2.97 0.22 -15.78
CA ASP A 24 -1.75 0.65 -16.47
C ASP A 24 -0.55 0.64 -15.50
N GLY A 25 0.45 -0.18 -15.81
CA GLY A 25 1.67 -0.31 -15.02
C GLY A 25 2.50 0.98 -14.95
N ALA A 26 2.41 1.86 -15.96
CA ALA A 26 3.07 3.16 -15.95
C ALA A 26 2.43 4.14 -14.96
N GLY A 27 1.13 3.97 -14.69
CA GLY A 27 0.39 4.74 -13.72
C GLY A 27 -1.04 5.04 -14.19
N GLU A 28 -2.01 4.73 -13.34
CA GLU A 28 -3.43 4.99 -13.56
C GLU A 28 -4.02 5.63 -12.30
N THR A 29 -4.92 6.61 -12.46
CA THR A 29 -5.65 7.14 -11.31
C THR A 29 -6.98 6.43 -11.17
N VAL A 30 -7.23 5.87 -9.98
CA VAL A 30 -8.48 5.23 -9.61
C VAL A 30 -9.22 6.07 -8.57
N THR A 31 -10.54 5.94 -8.54
CA THR A 31 -11.36 6.49 -7.45
C THR A 31 -11.51 5.43 -6.38
N VAL A 32 -11.25 5.82 -5.13
CA VAL A 32 -11.38 4.96 -3.95
C VAL A 32 -12.43 5.55 -3.03
N THR A 33 -13.46 4.77 -2.73
CA THR A 33 -14.57 5.17 -1.86
C THR A 33 -14.62 4.27 -0.64
N GLY A 34 -14.72 4.86 0.54
CA GLY A 34 -14.81 4.15 1.80
C GLY A 34 -16.06 4.53 2.61
N SER A 35 -16.60 3.58 3.36
CA SER A 35 -17.66 3.82 4.35
C SER A 35 -17.53 2.90 5.56
N GLY A 36 -18.14 3.29 6.69
CA GLY A 36 -18.12 2.52 7.93
C GLY A 36 -16.84 2.69 8.76
N TYR A 37 -16.07 3.76 8.53
CA TYR A 37 -14.83 4.03 9.25
C TYR A 37 -15.11 4.72 10.59
N ASN A 38 -14.32 4.38 11.62
CA ASN A 38 -14.24 5.13 12.87
C ASN A 38 -13.48 6.44 12.63
N VAL A 39 -14.20 7.56 12.68
CA VAL A 39 -13.66 8.90 12.41
C VAL A 39 -12.69 9.42 13.48
N GLU A 40 -12.63 8.79 14.65
CA GLU A 40 -11.65 9.13 15.71
C GLU A 40 -10.21 8.71 15.32
N LYS A 41 -10.09 7.85 14.30
CA LYS A 41 -8.83 7.33 13.78
C LYS A 41 -8.69 7.75 12.31
N GLY A 42 -7.65 8.53 12.01
CA GLY A 42 -7.28 8.82 10.63
C GLY A 42 -6.77 7.57 9.91
N VAL A 43 -6.95 7.51 8.59
CA VAL A 43 -6.43 6.44 7.73
C VAL A 43 -5.65 7.00 6.55
N TYR A 44 -4.70 6.21 6.07
CA TYR A 44 -4.13 6.38 4.73
C TYR A 44 -4.86 5.50 3.74
N VAL A 45 -5.28 6.10 2.63
CA VAL A 45 -5.62 5.39 1.39
C VAL A 45 -4.37 5.35 0.53
N ALA A 46 -3.85 4.16 0.23
CA ALA A 46 -2.57 4.01 -0.45
C ALA A 46 -2.48 2.72 -1.28
N PHE A 47 -1.44 2.61 -2.11
CA PHE A 47 -1.11 1.40 -2.84
C PHE A 47 0.18 0.77 -2.28
N CYS A 48 0.07 -0.43 -1.70
CA CYS A 48 1.18 -1.02 -0.95
C CYS A 48 1.30 -2.53 -1.19
N VAL A 49 2.47 -3.07 -0.86
CA VAL A 49 2.65 -4.52 -0.72
C VAL A 49 1.72 -5.03 0.38
N ASP A 50 0.97 -6.08 0.03
CA ASP A 50 0.11 -6.79 0.96
C ASP A 50 0.91 -7.89 1.68
N ASN A 51 1.31 -7.58 2.92
CA ASN A 51 2.03 -8.50 3.80
C ASN A 51 1.13 -9.56 4.48
N GLY A 52 -0.13 -9.65 4.07
CA GLY A 52 -1.10 -10.59 4.62
C GLY A 52 -1.95 -10.04 5.78
N ALA A 53 -2.89 -10.87 6.22
CA ALA A 53 -3.86 -10.53 7.24
C ALA A 53 -3.20 -10.15 8.58
N GLY A 54 -3.69 -9.09 9.21
CA GLY A 54 -3.17 -8.58 10.50
C GLY A 54 -1.77 -7.98 10.45
N LYS A 55 -1.12 -7.89 9.27
CA LYS A 55 0.21 -7.27 9.10
C LYS A 55 0.10 -5.93 8.41
N THR A 56 0.79 -4.90 8.88
CA THR A 56 0.76 -3.58 8.23
C THR A 56 1.16 -3.68 6.74
N PRO A 57 0.33 -3.21 5.79
CA PRO A 57 0.74 -3.12 4.39
C PRO A 57 1.89 -2.11 4.24
N THR A 58 3.00 -2.56 3.66
CA THR A 58 4.24 -1.78 3.46
C THR A 58 5.27 -2.63 2.69
N PRO A 59 6.19 -2.07 1.89
CA PRO A 59 6.27 -0.67 1.47
C PRO A 59 5.08 -0.24 0.59
N CYS A 60 4.81 1.07 0.57
CA CYS A 60 3.82 1.67 -0.32
C CYS A 60 4.53 2.28 -1.53
N VAL A 61 4.00 1.98 -2.72
CA VAL A 61 4.55 2.48 -3.98
C VAL A 61 4.21 3.96 -4.09
N GLY A 62 5.21 4.80 -4.28
CA GLY A 62 5.03 6.26 -4.28
C GLY A 62 5.32 6.96 -2.96
N GLY A 63 5.63 6.20 -1.91
CA GLY A 63 6.00 6.78 -0.63
C GLY A 63 4.83 7.52 0.03
N VAL A 64 5.18 8.39 0.97
CA VAL A 64 4.20 9.22 1.68
C VAL A 64 4.03 10.53 0.92
N ASP A 65 2.79 10.89 0.62
CA ASP A 65 2.46 12.17 0.00
C ASP A 65 2.42 13.29 1.05
N MET A 66 3.59 13.89 1.30
CA MET A 66 3.74 14.92 2.33
C MET A 66 3.22 16.29 1.90
N SER A 67 2.98 16.52 0.60
CA SER A 67 2.39 17.76 0.08
C SER A 67 0.92 17.59 -0.33
N GLY A 68 0.43 16.37 -0.51
CA GLY A 68 -0.89 16.06 -1.05
C GLY A 68 -0.97 16.18 -2.59
N GLU A 69 0.15 16.43 -3.27
CA GLU A 69 0.17 16.73 -4.70
C GLU A 69 0.53 15.53 -5.57
N SER A 70 1.20 14.51 -5.00
CA SER A 70 1.67 13.35 -5.78
C SER A 70 0.52 12.41 -6.17
N GLY A 71 -0.53 12.36 -5.34
CA GLY A 71 -1.64 11.42 -5.45
C GLY A 71 -1.27 9.97 -5.13
N ALA A 72 -0.06 9.69 -4.62
CA ALA A 72 0.40 8.33 -4.30
C ALA A 72 -0.22 7.77 -3.00
N SER A 73 -0.67 8.65 -2.12
CA SER A 73 -1.43 8.32 -0.92
C SER A 73 -2.31 9.49 -0.54
N VAL A 74 -3.45 9.23 0.07
CA VAL A 74 -4.33 10.27 0.61
C VAL A 74 -4.51 10.02 2.10
N TRP A 75 -4.35 11.07 2.91
CA TRP A 75 -4.62 11.01 4.34
C TRP A 75 -6.05 11.49 4.59
N VAL A 76 -6.87 10.62 5.17
CA VAL A 76 -8.24 10.93 5.57
C VAL A 76 -8.30 10.99 7.09
N SER A 77 -8.62 12.15 7.66
CA SER A 77 -8.76 12.34 9.10
C SER A 77 -9.64 13.54 9.43
N SER A 78 -10.60 13.36 10.33
CA SER A 78 -11.42 14.47 10.87
C SER A 78 -10.76 15.16 12.07
N ASN A 79 -9.66 14.60 12.59
CA ASN A 79 -8.91 15.16 13.71
C ASN A 79 -7.39 15.00 13.47
N PRO A 80 -6.84 15.60 12.40
CA PRO A 80 -5.41 15.54 12.16
C PRO A 80 -4.64 16.35 13.23
N PRO A 81 -3.42 15.94 13.60
CA PRO A 81 -2.48 16.81 14.29
C PRO A 81 -2.25 18.12 13.52
N SER A 82 -1.72 19.15 14.18
CA SER A 82 -1.57 20.49 13.60
C SER A 82 -0.75 20.54 12.30
N TYR A 83 0.22 19.64 12.11
CA TYR A 83 0.98 19.55 10.85
C TYR A 83 0.19 18.96 9.69
N GLY A 84 -0.94 18.31 9.98
CA GLY A 84 -1.85 17.71 8.99
C GLY A 84 -3.04 18.58 8.63
N GLU A 85 -3.23 19.70 9.33
CA GLU A 85 -4.29 20.66 8.99
C GLU A 85 -4.07 21.18 7.57
N GLY A 86 -5.08 21.04 6.72
CA GLY A 86 -5.02 21.41 5.30
C GLY A 86 -4.37 20.37 4.38
N LEU A 87 -3.75 19.31 4.92
CA LEU A 87 -3.25 18.16 4.16
C LEU A 87 -4.19 16.96 4.23
N ALA A 88 -4.77 16.69 5.40
CA ALA A 88 -5.72 15.62 5.58
C ALA A 88 -7.11 16.02 5.07
N GLU A 89 -7.74 15.12 4.32
CA GLU A 89 -9.14 15.27 3.94
C GLU A 89 -10.04 14.80 5.09
N PRO A 90 -11.03 15.59 5.53
CA PRO A 90 -11.92 15.16 6.60
C PRO A 90 -12.84 14.02 6.14
N TYR A 91 -13.16 13.09 7.03
CA TYR A 91 -14.26 12.17 6.77
C TYR A 91 -15.58 12.95 6.70
N LYS A 92 -16.51 12.44 5.89
CA LYS A 92 -17.93 12.74 6.05
C LYS A 92 -18.55 11.77 7.04
N GLY A 93 -19.55 12.21 7.79
CA GLY A 93 -20.21 11.38 8.82
C GLY A 93 -19.54 11.50 10.19
N SER A 94 -19.94 10.64 11.12
CA SER A 94 -19.49 10.66 12.52
C SER A 94 -19.42 9.26 13.11
N GLY A 95 -18.75 9.10 14.25
CA GLY A 95 -18.60 7.80 14.93
C GLY A 95 -18.02 6.74 13.98
N HIS A 96 -18.71 5.61 13.86
CA HIS A 96 -18.35 4.49 12.98
C HIS A 96 -18.99 4.56 11.59
N GLU A 97 -19.54 5.71 11.21
CA GLU A 97 -20.19 5.93 9.91
C GLU A 97 -19.34 6.82 8.96
N GLY A 98 -18.04 6.94 9.26
CA GLY A 98 -17.10 7.71 8.46
C GLY A 98 -17.05 7.25 7.01
N SER A 99 -17.04 8.21 6.09
CA SER A 99 -16.95 7.97 4.64
C SER A 99 -16.06 8.96 3.92
N PHE A 100 -15.53 8.54 2.78
CA PHE A 100 -14.67 9.36 1.92
C PHE A 100 -14.77 8.90 0.46
N SER A 101 -14.37 9.77 -0.47
CA SER A 101 -14.14 9.42 -1.88
C SER A 101 -12.96 10.22 -2.39
N VAL A 102 -11.88 9.54 -2.75
CA VAL A 102 -10.58 10.14 -3.06
C VAL A 102 -10.02 9.59 -4.36
N ARG A 103 -9.09 10.33 -4.98
CA ARG A 103 -8.32 9.86 -6.15
C ARG A 103 -6.98 9.33 -5.70
N LEU A 104 -6.62 8.13 -6.16
CA LEU A 104 -5.34 7.49 -5.88
C LEU A 104 -4.63 7.14 -7.18
N LYS A 105 -3.38 7.58 -7.33
CA LYS A 105 -2.52 7.21 -8.45
C LYS A 105 -1.78 5.90 -8.14
N VAL A 106 -2.14 4.85 -8.86
CA VAL A 106 -1.57 3.50 -8.73
C VAL A 106 -0.61 3.26 -9.89
N ARG A 107 0.60 2.80 -9.60
CA ARG A 107 1.60 2.41 -10.62
C ARG A 107 2.26 1.11 -10.20
N ALA A 108 2.78 0.34 -11.16
CA ALA A 108 3.31 -0.98 -10.87
C ALA A 108 4.55 -0.97 -9.99
N LYS A 109 5.37 0.08 -10.06
CA LYS A 109 6.65 0.11 -9.35
C LYS A 109 7.19 1.50 -9.06
N ASP A 110 8.15 1.54 -8.16
CA ASP A 110 9.04 2.67 -7.92
C ASP A 110 10.49 2.19 -7.71
N ALA A 111 11.35 3.07 -7.20
CA ALA A 111 12.75 2.73 -6.96
C ALA A 111 12.96 1.62 -5.90
N ASN A 112 11.97 1.38 -5.05
CA ASN A 112 12.07 0.49 -3.88
C ASN A 112 11.21 -0.77 -4.00
N THR A 113 10.13 -0.72 -4.77
CA THR A 113 9.08 -1.75 -4.81
C THR A 113 8.63 -2.03 -6.23
N ASP A 114 8.51 -3.31 -6.61
CA ASP A 114 7.95 -3.74 -7.89
C ASP A 114 6.78 -4.71 -7.66
N CYS A 115 5.55 -4.19 -7.79
CA CYS A 115 4.31 -4.94 -7.66
C CYS A 115 3.93 -5.73 -8.92
N ALA A 116 4.68 -5.60 -10.02
CA ALA A 116 4.54 -6.47 -11.19
C ALA A 116 5.48 -7.70 -11.11
N LYS A 117 6.38 -7.74 -10.12
CA LYS A 117 7.27 -8.87 -9.91
C LYS A 117 6.50 -10.09 -9.40
N SER A 118 6.83 -11.27 -9.96
CA SER A 118 6.25 -12.54 -9.51
C SER A 118 6.47 -12.76 -8.01
N GLY A 119 5.42 -13.18 -7.31
CA GLY A 119 5.42 -13.39 -5.86
C GLY A 119 5.21 -12.13 -5.02
N VAL A 120 5.10 -10.95 -5.62
CA VAL A 120 4.75 -9.70 -4.92
C VAL A 120 3.26 -9.43 -5.11
N THR A 121 2.49 -9.51 -4.02
CA THR A 121 1.08 -9.10 -4.02
C THR A 121 0.98 -7.67 -3.51
N CYS A 122 0.32 -6.81 -4.27
CA CYS A 122 0.02 -5.46 -3.84
C CYS A 122 -1.48 -5.19 -3.89
N ALA A 123 -1.92 -4.27 -3.03
CA ALA A 123 -3.32 -3.92 -2.87
C ALA A 123 -3.49 -2.41 -2.73
N VAL A 124 -4.63 -1.91 -3.20
CA VAL A 124 -5.16 -0.64 -2.69
C VAL A 124 -5.67 -0.92 -1.29
N ILE A 125 -5.19 -0.13 -0.33
CA ILE A 125 -5.47 -0.34 1.08
C ILE A 125 -6.06 0.89 1.73
N THR A 126 -6.74 0.66 2.83
CA THR A 126 -6.74 1.59 3.96
C THR A 126 -5.87 1.04 5.07
N ARG A 127 -5.24 1.91 5.86
CA ARG A 127 -4.61 1.55 7.14
C ARG A 127 -4.71 2.74 8.07
N ASN A 128 -4.79 2.52 9.38
CA ASN A 128 -4.71 3.62 10.32
C ASN A 128 -3.42 4.43 10.11
N ASP A 129 -3.50 5.74 10.32
CA ASP A 129 -2.40 6.65 10.02
C ASP A 129 -1.18 6.44 10.95
N HIS A 130 -0.14 7.22 10.72
CA HIS A 130 1.16 7.08 11.40
C HIS A 130 1.07 7.29 12.92
N THR A 131 0.00 7.89 13.44
CA THR A 131 -0.24 7.98 14.89
C THR A 131 -0.60 6.63 15.50
N ARG A 132 -1.00 5.65 14.67
CA ARG A 132 -1.49 4.32 15.06
C ARG A 132 -1.05 3.23 14.08
N GLY A 133 0.21 3.25 13.61
CA GLY A 133 0.67 2.40 12.51
C GLY A 133 0.62 0.87 12.72
N GLY A 134 0.55 0.42 13.98
CA GLY A 134 0.34 -1.00 14.33
C GLY A 134 -1.12 -1.42 14.45
N ASP A 135 -2.06 -0.47 14.53
CA ASP A 135 -3.48 -0.74 14.65
C ASP A 135 -4.07 -1.11 13.29
N GLN A 136 -4.49 -2.36 13.13
CA GLN A 136 -5.07 -2.88 11.90
C GLN A 136 -6.61 -2.84 11.88
N SER A 137 -7.27 -2.22 12.86
CA SER A 137 -8.74 -2.28 13.01
C SER A 137 -9.51 -1.72 11.81
N GLN A 138 -8.89 -0.82 11.05
CA GLN A 138 -9.47 -0.22 9.84
C GLN A 138 -8.71 -0.59 8.56
N THR A 139 -7.91 -1.66 8.59
CA THR A 139 -7.13 -2.05 7.44
C THR A 139 -7.96 -2.88 6.47
N VAL A 140 -8.35 -2.28 5.34
CA VAL A 140 -9.02 -2.96 4.22
C VAL A 140 -8.03 -3.16 3.08
N ARG A 141 -8.17 -4.25 2.32
CA ARG A 141 -7.26 -4.61 1.22
C ARG A 141 -8.05 -5.04 0.00
N ILE A 142 -7.76 -4.40 -1.13
CA ILE A 142 -8.26 -4.80 -2.45
C ILE A 142 -7.04 -5.13 -3.31
N PRO A 143 -6.74 -6.43 -3.53
CA PRO A 143 -5.66 -6.84 -4.41
C PRO A 143 -5.83 -6.24 -5.80
N VAL A 144 -4.73 -5.84 -6.42
CA VAL A 144 -4.76 -5.32 -7.80
C VAL A 144 -3.90 -6.12 -8.75
N THR A 145 -4.25 -6.08 -10.03
CA THR A 145 -3.43 -6.61 -11.11
C THR A 145 -3.22 -5.57 -12.19
N PHE A 146 -2.01 -5.54 -12.71
CA PHE A 146 -1.66 -4.71 -13.86
C PHE A 146 -1.88 -5.50 -15.15
N GLY A 147 -2.38 -4.82 -16.17
CA GLY A 147 -2.53 -5.39 -17.50
C GLY A 147 -1.92 -4.42 -18.49
N GLY A 148 -0.88 -4.86 -19.19
CA GLY A 148 -0.39 -4.10 -20.31
C GLY A 148 -1.30 -4.32 -21.51
N ALA A 149 -1.88 -3.25 -22.04
CA ALA A 149 -1.59 -3.02 -23.44
C ALA A 149 -0.10 -2.64 -23.47
N ALA A 150 0.74 -3.53 -23.98
CA ALA A 150 1.98 -3.07 -24.58
C ALA A 150 1.59 -1.93 -25.54
N ALA A 151 2.34 -0.83 -25.51
CA ALA A 151 2.18 0.27 -26.44
C ALA A 151 1.81 -0.29 -27.82
N SER A 152 0.61 0.06 -28.31
CA SER A 152 0.29 -0.15 -29.71
C SER A 152 1.09 0.88 -30.50
N ASP A 153 2.40 0.63 -30.62
CA ASP A 153 3.16 1.13 -31.75
C ASP A 153 2.50 0.49 -32.97
N GLY A 154 1.89 1.33 -33.79
CA GLY A 154 1.14 0.91 -34.96
C GLY A 154 1.99 0.07 -35.89
N ALA A 155 1.81 -1.24 -35.82
CA ALA A 155 2.18 -2.16 -36.89
C ALA A 155 0.91 -2.55 -37.63
N THR A 156 0.66 -1.86 -38.74
CA THR A 156 -0.27 -2.33 -39.78
C THR A 156 0.21 -3.70 -40.28
N ALA A 157 -0.51 -4.76 -39.90
CA ALA A 157 -0.38 -6.06 -40.53
C ALA A 157 -1.75 -6.48 -41.06
N SER A 158 -1.88 -6.34 -42.37
CA SER A 158 -2.99 -6.84 -43.18
C SER A 158 -2.85 -8.35 -43.36
N ALA A 159 -3.84 -9.13 -42.93
CA ALA A 159 -4.10 -10.46 -43.49
C ALA A 159 -5.54 -10.91 -43.22
N ALA A 160 -6.22 -11.33 -44.29
CA ALA A 160 -7.42 -12.18 -44.26
C ALA A 160 -7.13 -13.43 -45.13
N PRO A 161 -8.04 -14.42 -45.26
CA PRO A 161 -8.13 -15.60 -44.39
C PRO A 161 -7.95 -16.94 -45.16
N GLY A 162 -7.84 -18.07 -44.45
CA GLY A 162 -7.76 -19.40 -45.08
C GLY A 162 -8.06 -20.60 -44.15
N ALA A 163 -9.31 -21.06 -44.21
CA ALA A 163 -9.82 -22.45 -44.27
C ALA A 163 -9.20 -23.66 -43.49
N THR A 164 -10.03 -24.20 -42.59
CA THR A 164 -10.64 -25.57 -42.53
C THR A 164 -9.83 -26.87 -42.31
N SER A 165 -10.24 -27.55 -41.22
CA SER A 165 -10.35 -28.98 -40.84
C SER A 165 -9.61 -30.12 -41.57
N GLY A 166 -9.12 -31.06 -40.76
CA GLY A 166 -8.89 -32.47 -41.12
C GLY A 166 -8.75 -33.37 -39.88
N SER A 167 -9.64 -34.35 -39.75
CA SER A 167 -9.73 -35.38 -38.70
C SER A 167 -8.95 -36.65 -39.10
N GLY A 168 -8.44 -37.41 -38.13
CA GLY A 168 -7.89 -38.75 -38.34
C GLY A 168 -7.44 -39.43 -37.04
N SER A 169 -7.91 -40.66 -36.80
CA SER A 169 -7.94 -41.37 -35.53
C SER A 169 -7.04 -42.63 -35.52
N ALA A 170 -6.75 -43.11 -34.30
CA ALA A 170 -6.58 -44.51 -33.87
C ALA A 170 -5.18 -45.17 -33.77
N GLY A 171 -5.03 -45.93 -32.68
CA GLY A 171 -4.02 -46.98 -32.43
C GLY A 171 -3.32 -46.84 -31.06
N ALA A 172 -3.91 -47.23 -29.92
CA ALA A 172 -4.03 -48.58 -29.33
C ALA A 172 -2.71 -49.18 -28.78
N GLY A 173 -2.68 -49.48 -27.46
CA GLY A 173 -1.61 -50.18 -26.75
C GLY A 173 -1.86 -50.34 -25.24
N THR A 174 -2.58 -51.41 -24.88
CA THR A 174 -2.76 -52.11 -23.59
C THR A 174 -1.41 -52.51 -22.93
N SER A 175 -1.18 -52.90 -21.67
CA SER A 175 -1.95 -53.36 -20.49
C SER A 175 -0.99 -53.55 -19.29
N GLY A 176 -1.53 -53.61 -18.05
CA GLY A 176 -0.98 -54.38 -16.90
C GLY A 176 -0.39 -53.53 -15.76
N SER A 177 -0.94 -53.34 -14.55
CA SER A 177 -1.63 -54.16 -13.52
C SER A 177 -0.71 -54.55 -12.34
N GLY A 178 -1.19 -54.35 -11.10
CA GLY A 178 -0.64 -54.87 -9.82
C GLY A 178 -0.49 -53.79 -8.72
N ALA A 179 -1.48 -53.60 -7.83
CA ALA A 179 -1.68 -54.24 -6.50
C ALA A 179 -1.24 -53.27 -5.36
N THR A 180 -2.12 -52.63 -4.57
CA THR A 180 -2.93 -53.05 -3.40
C THR A 180 -2.18 -53.60 -2.17
N GLY A 181 -2.44 -52.97 -1.01
CA GLY A 181 -2.14 -53.45 0.35
C GLY A 181 -1.00 -52.66 1.01
N GLY A 182 -1.08 -52.13 2.23
CA GLY A 182 -2.05 -52.22 3.30
C GLY A 182 -1.67 -51.20 4.40
N ALA A 183 -2.63 -50.90 5.27
CA ALA A 183 -2.46 -50.05 6.44
C ALA A 183 -1.81 -50.82 7.59
N ASP A 184 -1.01 -50.14 8.42
CA ASP A 184 -0.84 -50.49 9.82
C ASP A 184 -0.54 -49.25 10.66
N ALA A 185 -1.19 -49.21 11.82
CA ALA A 185 -1.07 -48.19 12.86
C ALA A 185 0.11 -48.49 13.78
N GLY A 186 0.72 -47.45 14.35
CA GLY A 186 1.75 -47.58 15.38
C GLY A 186 1.87 -46.31 16.21
N SER A 187 1.30 -46.34 17.41
CA SER A 187 1.43 -45.33 18.47
C SER A 187 2.80 -45.44 19.15
N GLY A 188 3.38 -44.32 19.57
CA GLY A 188 4.60 -44.27 20.38
C GLY A 188 4.87 -42.89 20.94
N SER A 189 4.51 -42.68 22.20
CA SER A 189 4.92 -41.54 23.03
C SER A 189 6.34 -41.77 23.57
N GLY A 190 7.13 -40.71 23.69
CA GLY A 190 8.40 -40.72 24.42
C GLY A 190 9.13 -39.37 24.38
N ASP A 191 9.27 -38.77 25.56
CA ASP A 191 9.97 -37.54 25.90
C ASP A 191 11.41 -37.40 25.39
N GLY A 192 11.89 -36.16 25.27
CA GLY A 192 13.33 -35.89 25.15
C GLY A 192 13.65 -34.48 24.70
N ALA A 193 13.78 -33.56 25.67
CA ALA A 193 14.52 -32.33 25.48
C ALA A 193 16.03 -32.64 25.45
N GLU A 194 16.75 -32.22 24.40
CA GLU A 194 18.17 -31.88 24.51
C GLU A 194 18.62 -31.00 23.33
N ALA A 195 19.39 -29.96 23.63
CA ALA A 195 20.19 -29.19 22.69
C ALA A 195 21.61 -29.75 22.64
N PRO A 196 22.25 -29.83 21.46
CA PRO A 196 23.63 -29.34 21.33
C PRO A 196 23.93 -28.71 19.94
N LYS A 197 24.61 -27.56 19.81
CA LYS A 197 26.07 -27.22 19.88
C LYS A 197 26.70 -26.97 18.48
N GLY A 198 26.99 -25.68 18.21
CA GLY A 198 28.16 -25.18 17.46
C GLY A 198 27.92 -24.59 16.05
N PRO A 199 28.80 -23.72 15.50
CA PRO A 199 29.68 -22.71 16.11
C PRO A 199 29.31 -21.25 15.71
N LEU A 200 29.87 -20.28 16.43
CA LEU A 200 29.72 -18.82 16.24
C LEU A 200 30.57 -18.26 15.08
N ALA A 201 30.06 -17.23 14.39
CA ALA A 201 30.75 -16.06 13.80
C ALA A 201 29.78 -15.38 12.77
N SER A 202 29.75 -14.09 12.45
CA SER A 202 30.35 -12.85 12.93
C SER A 202 29.75 -11.75 12.02
N THR A 203 29.06 -10.75 12.55
CA THR A 203 28.99 -9.42 11.91
C THR A 203 29.10 -8.36 12.99
N GLY A 204 30.34 -8.00 13.31
CA GLY A 204 30.64 -6.81 14.08
C GLY A 204 30.44 -5.57 13.20
N SER A 205 29.59 -4.66 13.66
CA SER A 205 29.72 -3.23 13.37
C SER A 205 29.92 -2.54 14.71
N GLY A 206 31.15 -2.62 15.20
CA GLY A 206 31.61 -1.83 16.34
C GLY A 206 31.87 -0.41 15.87
N VAL A 207 30.96 0.51 16.19
CA VAL A 207 31.28 1.93 16.30
C VAL A 207 30.74 2.40 17.65
N ALA A 208 31.59 2.23 18.67
CA ALA A 208 31.43 2.91 19.94
C ALA A 208 31.91 4.36 19.76
N LEU A 209 30.99 5.31 19.79
CA LEU A 209 31.32 6.73 19.91
C LEU A 209 31.25 7.12 21.39
N PRO A 210 32.28 7.78 21.94
CA PRO A 210 32.30 8.16 23.35
C PRO A 210 31.40 9.38 23.60
N LEU A 211 30.68 9.31 24.72
CA LEU A 211 30.05 10.46 25.38
C LEU A 211 31.15 11.45 25.79
N GLY A 212 31.06 12.69 25.31
CA GLY A 212 31.93 13.79 25.68
C GLY A 212 31.24 15.13 25.51
N LEU A 213 31.04 15.82 26.62
CA LEU A 213 30.39 17.13 26.79
C LEU A 213 31.00 18.25 25.95
N THR A 214 30.16 19.06 25.30
CA THR A 214 30.32 20.53 25.26
C THR A 214 28.95 21.21 25.21
N ALA A 215 28.65 21.97 26.25
CA ALA A 215 27.56 22.94 26.30
C ALA A 215 27.97 24.26 25.60
N ALA A 216 26.95 25.07 25.31
CA ALA A 216 26.95 26.50 25.00
C ALA A 216 27.00 26.94 23.52
N GLY A 217 25.90 27.58 23.11
CA GLY A 217 25.95 28.77 22.25
C GLY A 217 25.29 28.66 20.88
N LEU A 218 24.04 29.13 20.76
CA LEU A 218 23.65 30.24 19.84
C LEU A 218 22.11 30.36 19.76
N VAL A 219 21.55 31.12 20.70
CA VAL A 219 20.35 31.91 20.45
C VAL A 219 20.81 33.15 19.70
N VAL A 220 20.38 33.35 18.46
CA VAL A 220 20.12 34.65 17.77
C VAL A 220 19.81 34.33 16.29
N ALA A 221 18.52 34.29 15.96
CA ALA A 221 17.97 34.59 14.62
C ALA A 221 16.43 34.73 14.58
N GLY A 222 15.72 34.78 15.73
CA GLY A 222 14.26 34.82 15.77
C GLY A 222 13.61 36.22 15.72
N ALA A 223 14.35 37.29 16.06
CA ALA A 223 13.76 38.63 16.23
C ALA A 223 13.63 39.45 14.94
N GLY A 224 14.43 39.15 13.91
CA GLY A 224 14.42 39.90 12.64
C GLY A 224 13.22 39.61 11.76
N ALA A 225 12.89 38.32 11.59
CA ALA A 225 11.78 37.89 10.73
C ALA A 225 10.41 38.33 11.26
N TRP A 226 10.21 38.30 12.59
CA TRP A 226 8.95 38.76 13.21
C TRP A 226 8.75 40.27 13.05
N SER A 227 9.82 41.04 13.15
CA SER A 227 9.79 42.50 13.00
C SER A 227 9.48 42.94 11.57
N VAL A 228 9.99 42.21 10.56
CA VAL A 228 9.68 42.45 9.14
C VAL A 228 8.24 42.04 8.80
N ALA A 229 7.76 40.91 9.32
CA ALA A 229 6.38 40.45 9.14
C ALA A 229 5.34 41.39 9.79
N ARG A 230 5.67 42.01 10.94
CA ARG A 230 4.79 42.98 11.60
C ARG A 230 4.72 44.32 10.87
N ARG A 231 5.83 44.79 10.27
CA ARG A 231 5.84 46.01 9.45
C ARG A 231 5.03 45.84 8.16
N ARG A 232 5.15 44.70 7.47
CA ARG A 232 4.36 44.41 6.25
C ARG A 232 2.86 44.37 6.49
N ARG A 233 2.41 43.84 7.64
CA ARG A 233 0.98 43.81 8.00
C ARG A 233 0.39 45.19 8.32
N ARG A 234 1.19 46.13 8.83
CA ARG A 234 0.72 47.52 9.06
C ARG A 234 0.60 48.30 7.74
N ALA A 235 1.56 48.15 6.83
CA ALA A 235 1.50 48.79 5.51
C ALA A 235 0.32 48.28 4.65
N GLY A 236 -0.04 47.01 4.76
CA GLY A 236 -1.22 46.46 4.07
C GLY A 236 -2.56 46.93 4.63
N ALA A 237 -2.62 47.32 5.90
CA ALA A 237 -3.83 47.83 6.54
C ALA A 237 -4.09 49.31 6.18
N GLU A 238 -3.04 50.11 5.98
CA GLU A 238 -3.18 51.52 5.53
C GLU A 238 -3.53 51.63 4.04
N ALA A 239 -3.10 50.68 3.20
CA ALA A 239 -3.47 50.63 1.78
C ALA A 239 -4.93 50.17 1.53
N ALA A 240 -5.61 49.63 2.54
CA ALA A 240 -7.01 49.19 2.43
C ALA A 240 -8.02 50.25 2.90
N GLN A 241 -7.55 51.45 3.28
CA GLN A 241 -8.38 52.57 3.74
C GLN A 241 -8.16 53.87 2.93
N ALA A 242 -7.49 53.79 1.78
CA ALA A 242 -7.32 54.89 0.82
C ALA A 242 -8.09 54.60 -0.47
#